data_AF-A0A7V4K0P9-F1
#
_entry.id   AF-A0A7V4K0P9-F1
#
_cell.length_a   1.000
_cell.length_b   1.000
_cell.length_c   1.000
_cell.angle_alpha   90.00
_cell.angle_beta   90.00
_cell.angle_gamma   90.00
#
_symmetry.space_group_name_H-M   'P 1'
#
loop_
_entity.id
_entity.type
_entity.pdbx_description
1 polymer ?
#
loop_
_entity_poly.entity_id
_entity_poly.type
_entity_poly.pdbx_seq_one_letter_code
_entity_poly.pdbx_strand_id
1 'polypeptide(L)'
;MRKGLGFLVERRRLLRDLGLLSLLGVLVVELWIPSEHGHFWFERAFGFWALFGFVGGFVLAKTSKAIAHLLLSKPEDFYGEW
;
A
#
# COMPACT_ATOMS: atom_id res chain seq x y z
N MET A 1 -20.63 -7.66 3.62
CA MET A 1 -19.22 -7.61 3.18
C MET A 1 -18.85 -8.53 2.01
N ARG A 2 -19.47 -9.71 1.82
CA ARG A 2 -19.08 -10.68 0.76
C ARG A 2 -19.21 -10.18 -0.69
N LYS A 3 -20.24 -9.38 -1.01
CA LYS A 3 -20.47 -8.89 -2.39
C LYS A 3 -19.36 -7.97 -2.90
N GLY A 4 -18.90 -7.04 -2.06
CA GLY A 4 -17.82 -6.10 -2.42
C GLY A 4 -16.47 -6.78 -2.60
N LEU A 5 -16.12 -7.73 -1.72
CA LEU A 5 -14.89 -8.50 -1.86
C LEU A 5 -14.92 -9.38 -3.13
N GLY A 6 -16.07 -10.01 -3.40
CA GLY A 6 -16.27 -10.79 -4.64
C GLY A 6 -16.05 -9.94 -5.90
N PHE A 7 -16.61 -8.74 -5.94
CA PHE A 7 -16.42 -7.79 -7.03
C PHE A 7 -14.94 -7.40 -7.25
N LEU A 8 -14.20 -7.14 -6.17
CA LEU A 8 -12.78 -6.79 -6.25
C LEU A 8 -11.92 -7.98 -6.74
N VAL A 9 -12.23 -9.19 -6.28
CA VAL A 9 -11.52 -10.42 -6.69
C VAL A 9 -11.79 -10.75 -8.15
N GLU A 10 -13.02 -10.56 -8.61
CA GLU A 10 -13.40 -10.75 -10.02
C GLU A 10 -12.63 -9.77 -10.92
N ARG A 11 -12.46 -8.53 -10.47
CA ARG A 11 -11.73 -7.47 -11.17
C ARG A 11 -10.25 -7.38 -10.80
N ARG A 12 -9.65 -8.45 -10.26
CA ARG A 12 -8.23 -8.44 -9.82
C ARG A 12 -7.24 -7.92 -10.87
N ARG A 13 -7.48 -8.21 -12.15
CA ARG A 13 -6.63 -7.74 -13.26
C ARG A 13 -6.69 -6.23 -13.38
N LEU A 14 -7.90 -5.67 -13.40
CA LEU A 14 -8.13 -4.22 -13.45
C LEU A 14 -7.51 -3.53 -12.22
N LEU A 15 -7.67 -4.07 -11.02
CA LEU A 15 -7.08 -3.49 -9.81
C LEU A 15 -5.54 -3.51 -9.85
N ARG A 16 -4.95 -4.63 -10.29
CA ARG A 16 -3.51 -4.73 -10.53
C ARG A 16 -3.06 -3.68 -11.53
N ASP A 17 -3.75 -3.58 -12.66
CA ASP A 17 -3.37 -2.69 -13.75
C ASP A 17 -3.49 -1.22 -13.33
N LEU A 18 -4.53 -0.85 -12.57
CA LEU A 18 -4.65 0.48 -11.96
C LEU A 18 -3.52 0.77 -10.98
N GLY A 19 -3.13 -0.20 -10.15
CA GLY A 19 -2.00 -0.04 -9.23
C GLY A 19 -0.66 0.08 -9.95
N LEU A 20 -0.45 -0.65 -11.04
CA LEU A 20 0.74 -0.52 -11.87
C LEU A 20 0.75 0.81 -12.63
N LEU A 21 -0.41 1.27 -13.13
CA LEU A 21 -0.57 2.56 -13.78
C LEU A 21 -0.32 3.73 -12.84
N SER A 22 -0.74 3.63 -11.57
CA SER A 22 -0.43 4.68 -10.59
C SER A 22 1.07 4.75 -10.29
N LEU A 23 1.76 3.60 -10.16
CA LEU A 23 3.22 3.57 -10.02
C LEU A 23 3.92 4.16 -11.24
N LEU A 24 3.49 3.78 -12.45
CA LEU A 24 3.99 4.36 -13.68
C LEU A 24 3.77 5.88 -13.72
N GLY A 25 2.60 6.35 -13.28
CA GLY A 25 2.29 7.77 -13.18
C GLY A 25 3.26 8.51 -12.26
N VAL A 26 3.62 7.93 -11.10
CA VAL A 26 4.63 8.52 -10.21
C VAL A 26 6.00 8.61 -10.89
N LEU A 27 6.44 7.55 -11.56
CA LEU A 27 7.72 7.55 -12.30
C LEU A 27 7.72 8.62 -13.41
N VAL A 28 6.60 8.77 -14.10
CA VAL A 28 6.44 9.75 -15.17
C VAL A 28 6.50 11.17 -14.58
N VAL A 29 5.81 11.44 -13.47
CA VAL A 29 5.87 12.73 -12.75
C VAL A 29 7.30 13.06 -12.29
N GLU A 30 8.05 12.06 -11.84
CA GLU A 30 9.43 12.20 -11.37
C GLU A 30 10.39 12.71 -12.45
N LEU A 31 10.07 12.52 -13.75
CA LEU A 31 10.86 13.09 -14.86
C LEU A 31 10.78 14.62 -14.94
N TRP A 32 9.70 15.23 -14.46
CA TRP A 32 9.52 16.70 -14.51
C TRP A 32 9.82 17.40 -13.19
N ILE A 33 9.95 16.66 -12.09
CA ILE A 33 10.21 17.22 -10.75
C ILE A 33 11.60 16.79 -10.31
N PRO A 34 12.63 17.64 -10.53
CA PRO A 34 13.98 17.33 -10.06
C PRO A 34 13.97 17.14 -8.54
N SER A 35 14.57 16.05 -8.08
CA SER A 35 14.72 15.72 -6.67
C SER A 35 15.82 16.58 -6.02
N GLU A 36 15.62 17.91 -5.97
CA GLU A 36 16.62 18.83 -5.39
C GLU A 36 16.73 18.72 -3.86
N HIS A 37 15.72 18.11 -3.21
CA HIS A 37 15.60 18.05 -1.75
C HIS A 37 16.03 16.71 -1.14
N GLY A 38 16.68 15.81 -1.90
CA GLY A 38 17.20 14.56 -1.35
C GLY A 38 18.32 14.81 -0.33
N HIS A 39 18.07 14.46 0.93
CA HIS A 39 19.04 14.52 2.03
C HIS A 39 20.12 13.46 1.89
N PHE A 40 19.76 12.29 1.39
CA PHE A 40 20.68 11.20 1.11
C PHE A 40 20.90 11.02 -0.40
N TRP A 41 22.06 10.46 -0.77
CA TRP A 41 22.46 10.30 -2.16
C TRP A 41 21.51 9.39 -2.96
N PHE A 42 20.93 8.38 -2.32
CA PHE A 42 20.01 7.43 -2.97
C PHE A 42 18.61 8.01 -3.18
N GLU A 43 18.22 9.07 -2.47
CA GLU A 43 16.90 9.72 -2.63
C GLU A 43 16.79 10.51 -3.95
N ARG A 44 17.94 10.76 -4.57
CA ARG A 44 18.06 11.42 -5.88
C ARG A 44 18.02 10.42 -7.04
N ALA A 45 18.04 9.12 -6.73
CA ALA A 45 17.93 8.09 -7.76
C ALA A 45 16.51 8.08 -8.31
N PHE A 46 16.38 8.07 -9.64
CA PHE A 46 15.09 7.97 -10.30
C PHE A 46 14.33 6.71 -9.86
N GLY A 47 13.07 6.88 -9.48
CA GLY A 47 12.19 5.82 -9.01
C GLY A 47 12.32 5.53 -7.52
N PHE A 48 13.19 6.24 -6.78
CA PHE A 48 13.32 6.07 -5.34
C PHE A 48 11.99 6.31 -4.62
N TRP A 49 11.32 7.42 -4.92
CA TRP A 49 10.08 7.81 -4.25
C TRP A 49 8.92 6.87 -4.56
N ALA A 50 8.84 6.38 -5.80
CA ALA A 50 7.88 5.36 -6.19
C ALA A 50 8.10 4.05 -5.42
N LEU A 51 9.35 3.59 -5.33
CA LEU A 51 9.71 2.38 -4.60
C LEU A 51 9.48 2.53 -3.09
N PHE A 52 9.90 3.65 -2.51
CA PHE A 52 9.73 3.95 -1.10
C PHE A 52 8.24 3.98 -0.71
N GLY A 53 7.41 4.67 -1.49
CA GLY A 53 5.96 4.70 -1.26
C GLY A 53 5.32 3.31 -1.37
N PHE A 54 5.70 2.52 -2.37
CA PHE A 54 5.17 1.18 -2.56
C PHE A 54 5.57 0.22 -1.42
N VAL A 55 6.87 0.14 -1.13
CA VAL A 55 7.40 -0.74 -0.09
C VAL A 55 6.95 -0.28 1.29
N GLY A 56 7.03 1.02 1.58
CA GLY A 56 6.59 1.60 2.83
C GLY A 56 5.09 1.37 3.07
N GLY A 57 4.26 1.58 2.04
CA GLY A 57 2.83 1.28 2.10
C GLY A 57 2.55 -0.21 2.36
N PHE A 58 3.28 -1.11 1.70
CA PHE A 58 3.15 -2.56 1.94
C PHE A 58 3.55 -2.95 3.36
N VAL A 59 4.70 -2.45 3.84
CA VAL A 59 5.20 -2.69 5.20
C VAL A 59 4.21 -2.16 6.22
N LEU A 60 3.68 -0.95 6.02
CA LEU A 60 2.67 -0.34 6.89
C LEU A 60 1.41 -1.19 6.94
N ALA A 61 0.86 -1.60 5.79
CA ALA A 61 -0.34 -2.43 5.75
C ALA A 61 -0.16 -3.77 6.48
N LYS A 62 1.00 -4.42 6.30
CA LYS A 62 1.32 -5.69 6.97
C LYS A 62 1.52 -5.51 8.46
N THR A 63 2.26 -4.49 8.87
CA THR A 63 2.57 -4.21 10.27
C THR A 63 1.30 -3.82 11.03
N SER A 64 0.48 -2.94 10.46
CA SER A 64 -0.82 -2.57 11.03
C SER A 64 -1.73 -3.79 11.20
N LYS A 65 -1.78 -4.69 10.21
CA LYS A 65 -2.51 -5.95 10.35
C LYS A 65 -1.94 -6.84 11.45
N ALA A 66 -0.61 -6.96 11.55
CA ALA A 66 0.04 -7.76 12.58
C ALA A 66 -0.27 -7.22 13.99
N ILE A 67 -0.13 -5.90 14.19
CA ILE A 67 -0.47 -5.23 15.45
C ILE A 67 -1.95 -5.41 15.79
N ALA A 68 -2.84 -5.26 14.81
CA ALA A 68 -4.27 -5.49 15.02
C ALA A 68 -4.57 -6.93 15.46
N HIS A 69 -3.84 -7.92 14.94
CA HIS A 69 -3.98 -9.32 15.37
C HIS A 69 -3.36 -9.62 16.73
N LEU A 70 -2.20 -9.06 17.04
CA LEU A 70 -1.47 -9.36 18.27
C LEU A 70 -2.01 -8.62 19.49
N LEU A 71 -2.46 -7.36 19.32
CA LEU A 71 -2.83 -6.49 20.44
C LEU A 71 -4.33 -6.19 20.52
N LEU A 72 -5.05 -6.20 19.40
CA LEU A 72 -6.42 -5.68 19.31
C LEU A 72 -7.48 -6.75 19.04
N SER A 73 -7.07 -7.92 18.54
CA SER A 73 -8.01 -9.00 18.24
C SER A 73 -8.54 -9.59 19.54
N LYS A 74 -9.85 -9.59 19.67
CA LYS A 74 -10.57 -10.16 20.79
C LYS A 74 -11.22 -11.48 20.36
N PRO A 75 -11.37 -12.44 21.28
CA PRO A 75 -12.13 -13.65 21.00
C PRO A 75 -13.56 -13.31 20.60
N GLU A 76 -14.20 -14.20 19.83
CA GLU A 76 -15.55 -13.96 19.30
C GLU A 76 -16.58 -13.71 20.42
N ASP A 77 -16.37 -14.33 21.58
CA ASP A 77 -17.27 -14.23 22.73
C ASP A 77 -16.90 -13.08 23.69
N PHE A 78 -15.99 -12.17 23.31
CA PHE A 78 -15.48 -11.13 24.22
C PHE A 78 -16.57 -10.22 24.80
N TYR A 79 -17.67 -10.01 24.05
CA TYR A 79 -18.81 -9.19 24.49
C TYR A 79 -19.97 -10.02 25.06
N GLY A 80 -19.79 -11.33 25.24
CA GLY A 80 -20.80 -12.28 25.72
C GLY A 80 -21.45 -13.11 24.61
N GLU A 81 -21.90 -14.31 24.97
CA GLU A 81 -22.88 -15.09 24.19
C GLU A 81 -24.23 -14.35 24.27
N TRP A 82 -24.89 -14.16 23.13
CA TRP A 82 -26.25 -13.62 23.08
C TRP A 82 -27.28 -14.66 23.51
#